data_AF-A0A1I1IF44-F1
#
_entry.id   AF-A0A1I1IF44-F1
#
_cell.length_a   1.000
_cell.length_b   1.000
_cell.length_c   1.000
_cell.angle_alpha   90.00
_cell.angle_beta   90.00
_cell.angle_gamma   90.00
#
_symmetry.space_group_name_H-M   'P 1'
#
loop_
_entity.id
_entity.type
_entity.pdbx_description
1 polymer ?
#
loop_
_entity_poly.entity_id
_entity_poly.type
_entity_poly.pdbx_seq_one_letter_code
_entity_poly.pdbx_strand_id
1 'polypeptide(L)'
;MSSSQAHVGGDFGRWLEEKSEAVKVELAEKFPPVTSGPAAVHQETSAQRIEEVLLGHEPAGEALLEELATEDTVPPLSDEELARQALANGGDDDDPETPE
;
A
#
# COMPACT_ATOMS: atom_id res chain seq x y z
N MET A 1 18.01 -12.07 -44.86
CA MET A 1 16.66 -11.53 -44.59
C MET A 1 15.69 -12.68 -44.64
N SER A 2 15.19 -13.15 -43.49
CA SER A 2 14.14 -14.19 -43.45
C SER A 2 13.03 -13.64 -42.57
N SER A 3 12.01 -13.08 -43.22
CA SER A 3 10.84 -12.52 -42.54
C SER A 3 9.97 -13.67 -42.08
N SER A 4 9.88 -13.88 -40.76
CA SER A 4 8.94 -14.80 -40.14
C SER A 4 7.53 -14.18 -40.24
N GLN A 5 6.84 -14.46 -41.33
CA GLN A 5 5.45 -14.04 -41.52
C GLN A 5 4.56 -15.05 -40.82
N ALA A 6 4.16 -14.74 -39.57
CA ALA A 6 3.22 -15.55 -38.83
C ALA A 6 1.91 -15.66 -39.62
N HIS A 7 1.60 -16.86 -40.11
CA HIS A 7 0.32 -17.21 -40.73
C HIS A 7 -0.77 -17.25 -39.65
N VAL A 8 -1.15 -16.10 -39.09
CA VAL A 8 -2.24 -15.96 -38.09
C VAL A 8 -3.60 -15.92 -38.80
N GLY A 9 -3.83 -16.82 -39.75
CA GLY A 9 -5.01 -16.77 -40.63
C GLY A 9 -5.42 -18.12 -41.21
N GLY A 10 -5.04 -19.22 -40.55
CA GLY A 10 -5.42 -20.59 -40.94
C GLY A 10 -6.33 -21.26 -39.91
N ASP A 11 -6.54 -22.57 -40.07
CA ASP A 11 -7.40 -23.40 -39.21
C ASP A 11 -7.11 -23.28 -37.71
N PHE A 12 -5.86 -23.03 -37.35
CA PHE A 12 -5.45 -22.78 -35.97
C PHE A 12 -6.03 -21.47 -35.39
N GLY A 13 -6.10 -20.41 -36.19
CA GLY A 13 -6.71 -19.14 -35.77
C GLY A 13 -8.21 -19.28 -35.54
N ARG A 14 -8.89 -20.03 -36.41
CA ARG A 14 -10.31 -20.36 -36.24
C ARG A 14 -10.56 -21.23 -35.00
N TRP A 15 -9.69 -22.19 -34.74
CA TRP A 15 -9.76 -23.01 -33.53
C TRP A 15 -9.52 -22.19 -32.25
N LEU A 16 -8.57 -21.25 -32.28
CA LEU A 16 -8.34 -20.33 -31.17
C LEU A 16 -9.55 -19.45 -30.89
N GLU A 17 -10.21 -18.93 -31.92
CA GLU A 17 -11.42 -18.11 -31.77
C GLU A 17 -12.59 -18.92 -31.20
N GLU A 18 -12.77 -20.16 -31.65
CA GLU A 18 -13.79 -21.05 -31.10
C GLU A 18 -13.54 -21.37 -29.61
N LYS A 19 -12.28 -21.57 -29.23
CA LYS A 19 -11.90 -21.82 -27.84
C LYS A 19 -12.01 -20.56 -26.98
N SER A 20 -11.65 -19.38 -27.50
CA SER A 20 -11.75 -18.13 -26.75
C SER A 20 -13.21 -17.78 -26.45
N GLU A 21 -14.10 -17.94 -27.42
CA GLU A 21 -15.53 -17.67 -27.22
C GLU A 21 -16.18 -18.70 -26.28
N ALA A 22 -15.80 -19.98 -26.34
CA ALA A 22 -16.28 -20.97 -25.38
C ALA A 22 -15.86 -20.64 -23.93
N VAL A 23 -14.60 -20.23 -23.73
CA VAL A 23 -14.09 -19.82 -22.41
C VAL A 23 -14.77 -18.54 -21.93
N LYS A 24 -15.05 -17.60 -22.84
CA LYS A 24 -15.74 -16.34 -22.52
C LYS A 24 -17.16 -16.58 -22.03
N VAL A 25 -17.88 -17.52 -22.64
CA VAL A 25 -19.23 -17.91 -22.19
C VAL A 25 -19.17 -18.58 -20.81
N GLU A 26 -18.26 -19.55 -20.61
CA GLU A 26 -18.08 -20.21 -19.31
C GLU A 26 -17.70 -19.19 -18.22
N LEU A 27 -16.83 -18.23 -18.54
CA LEU A 27 -16.41 -17.19 -17.62
C LEU A 27 -17.56 -16.22 -17.29
N ALA A 28 -18.39 -15.87 -18.26
CA ALA A 28 -19.56 -15.02 -18.04
C ALA A 28 -20.65 -15.71 -17.20
N GLU A 29 -20.82 -17.02 -17.31
CA GLU A 29 -21.71 -17.80 -16.45
C GLU A 29 -21.16 -17.95 -15.03
N LYS A 30 -19.86 -18.21 -14.89
CA LYS A 30 -19.19 -18.42 -13.60
C LYS A 30 -18.98 -17.13 -12.83
N PHE A 31 -18.73 -16.04 -13.55
CA PHE A 31 -18.54 -14.70 -13.03
C PHE A 31 -19.52 -13.77 -13.75
N PRO A 32 -20.80 -13.74 -13.32
CA PRO A 32 -21.74 -12.79 -13.87
C PRO A 32 -21.11 -11.38 -13.78
N PRO A 33 -21.24 -10.55 -14.83
CA PRO A 33 -20.61 -9.25 -14.84
C PRO A 33 -21.05 -8.50 -13.59
N VAL A 34 -20.09 -8.26 -12.68
CA VAL A 34 -20.31 -7.41 -11.52
C VAL A 34 -20.72 -6.08 -12.12
N THR A 35 -21.99 -5.73 -11.96
CA THR A 35 -22.48 -4.42 -12.36
C THR A 35 -21.55 -3.43 -11.65
N SER A 36 -20.75 -2.69 -12.40
CA SER A 36 -19.95 -1.58 -11.92
C SER A 36 -20.87 -0.42 -11.53
N GLY A 37 -21.72 -0.70 -10.56
CA GLY A 37 -22.46 0.25 -9.77
C GLY A 37 -21.88 0.28 -8.35
N PRO A 38 -22.33 1.21 -7.50
CA PRO A 38 -21.82 1.43 -6.15
C PRO A 38 -21.97 0.22 -5.19
N ALA A 39 -22.50 -0.91 -5.66
CA ALA A 39 -22.59 -2.17 -4.93
C ALA A 39 -21.41 -3.13 -5.21
N ALA A 40 -20.45 -2.75 -6.06
CA ALA A 40 -19.24 -3.54 -6.36
C ALA A 40 -18.10 -3.39 -5.34
N VAL A 41 -18.36 -2.73 -4.21
CA VAL A 41 -17.49 -2.78 -3.03
C VAL A 41 -17.78 -4.08 -2.29
N HIS A 42 -16.76 -4.92 -2.07
CA HIS A 42 -16.89 -6.08 -1.19
C HIS A 42 -17.48 -5.60 0.15
N GLN A 43 -18.52 -6.29 0.63
CA GLN A 43 -19.18 -5.92 1.89
C GLN A 43 -18.18 -5.81 3.05
N GLU A 44 -17.12 -6.62 3.02
CA GLU A 44 -16.02 -6.62 4.00
C GLU A 44 -15.14 -5.37 3.94
N THR A 45 -14.98 -4.73 2.77
CA THR A 45 -14.19 -3.49 2.60
C THR A 45 -15.04 -2.23 2.54
N SER A 46 -16.37 -2.36 2.38
CA SER A 46 -17.30 -1.25 2.20
C SER A 46 -17.49 -0.35 3.44
N ALA A 47 -17.07 -0.82 4.61
CA ALA A 47 -17.21 -0.11 5.88
C ALA A 47 -15.90 0.51 6.39
N GLN A 48 -14.76 0.16 5.80
CA GLN A 48 -13.47 0.64 6.28
C GLN A 48 -13.13 1.94 5.58
N ARG A 49 -13.09 3.03 6.33
CA ARG A 49 -12.61 4.29 5.76
C ARG A 49 -11.12 4.20 5.53
N ILE A 50 -10.61 4.87 4.49
CA ILE A 50 -9.18 4.83 4.15
C ILE A 50 -8.31 5.31 5.32
N GLU A 51 -8.84 6.20 6.15
CA GLU A 51 -8.19 6.65 7.38
C GLU A 51 -8.08 5.53 8.42
N GLU A 52 -9.07 4.64 8.53
CA GLU A 52 -9.09 3.53 9.50
C GLU A 52 -8.11 2.41 9.12
N VAL A 53 -7.79 2.28 7.84
CA VAL A 53 -6.85 1.28 7.30
C VAL A 53 -5.41 1.80 7.27
N LEU A 54 -5.20 3.07 6.92
CA LEU A 54 -3.86 3.67 6.81
C LEU A 54 -3.37 4.29 8.13
N LEU A 55 -4.29 4.77 8.95
CA LEU A 55 -4.04 5.43 10.22
C LEU A 55 -4.61 4.52 11.31
N GLY A 56 -3.90 3.43 11.62
CA GLY A 56 -4.33 2.49 12.66
C GLY A 56 -4.66 3.25 13.96
N HIS A 57 -5.95 3.46 14.22
CA HIS A 57 -6.46 4.13 15.41
C HIS A 57 -6.46 3.16 16.60
N GLU A 58 -5.33 2.49 16.83
CA GLU A 58 -5.12 1.86 18.12
C GLU A 58 -4.96 3.01 19.14
N PRO A 59 -5.78 3.06 20.19
CA PRO A 59 -5.56 4.04 21.25
C PRO A 59 -4.16 3.85 21.80
N ALA A 60 -3.47 4.96 22.10
CA ALA A 60 -2.17 4.89 22.75
C ALA A 60 -2.25 3.96 23.97
N GLY A 61 -1.38 2.95 24.01
CA GLY A 61 -1.34 1.99 25.11
C GLY A 61 -1.05 2.68 26.44
N GLU A 62 -1.47 2.06 27.55
CA GLU A 62 -1.30 2.62 28.89
C GLU A 62 0.18 2.97 29.21
N ALA A 63 1.12 2.16 28.73
CA ALA A 63 2.55 2.42 28.90
C ALA A 63 3.01 3.71 28.20
N LEU A 64 2.54 3.98 26.99
CA LEU A 64 2.87 5.20 26.25
C LEU A 64 2.21 6.42 26.92
N LEU A 65 1.00 6.27 27.44
CA LEU A 65 0.31 7.35 28.16
C LEU A 65 1.01 7.69 29.49
N GLU A 66 1.54 6.70 30.20
CA GLU A 66 2.32 6.91 31.43
C GLU A 66 3.68 7.59 31.14
N GLU A 67 4.33 7.21 30.04
CA GLU A 67 5.57 7.84 29.57
C GLU A 67 5.34 9.32 29.25
N LEU A 68 4.35 9.64 28.42
CA LEU A 68 4.02 11.02 28.05
C LEU A 68 3.62 11.87 29.27
N ALA A 69 2.86 11.30 30.20
CA ALA A 69 2.50 11.99 31.44
C ALA A 69 3.72 12.29 32.32
N THR A 70 4.76 11.46 32.24
CA THR A 70 6.03 11.70 32.93
C THR A 70 6.81 12.81 32.24
N GLU A 71 6.93 12.77 30.91
CA GLU A 71 7.63 13.79 30.10
C GLU A 71 7.06 15.20 30.30
N ASP A 72 5.73 15.35 30.37
CA ASP A 72 5.05 16.63 30.60
C ASP A 72 5.49 17.32 31.92
N THR A 73 6.04 16.56 32.87
CA THR A 73 6.50 17.08 34.16
C THR A 73 8.01 17.36 34.19
N VAL A 74 8.76 16.95 33.17
CA VAL A 74 10.20 17.15 33.10
C VAL A 74 10.51 18.58 32.65
N PRO A 75 11.35 19.34 33.37
CA PRO A 75 11.76 20.66 32.91
C PRO A 75 12.57 20.55 31.60
N PRO A 76 12.48 21.55 30.72
CA PRO A 76 13.25 21.54 29.47
C PRO A 76 14.75 21.44 29.75
N LEU A 77 15.47 20.77 28.84
CA LEU A 77 16.92 20.68 28.90
C LEU A 77 17.54 22.08 28.84
N SER A 78 18.68 22.25 29.53
CA SER A 78 19.48 23.45 29.38
C SER A 78 20.21 23.44 28.03
N ASP A 79 20.52 24.63 27.50
CA ASP A 79 21.24 24.77 26.22
C ASP A 79 22.57 24.00 26.19
N GLU A 80 23.27 23.93 27.33
CA GLU A 80 24.53 23.19 27.46
C GLU A 80 24.34 21.68 27.35
N GLU A 81 23.30 21.14 27.98
CA GLU A 81 22.99 19.71 27.92
C GLU A 81 22.43 19.33 26.56
N LEU A 82 21.61 20.19 25.96
CA LEU A 82 21.12 20.03 24.60
C LEU A 82 22.27 20.01 23.58
N ALA A 83 23.23 20.92 23.70
CA ALA A 83 24.42 20.96 22.84
C ALA A 83 25.30 19.70 23.01
N ARG A 84 25.44 19.20 24.24
CA ARG A 84 26.13 17.93 24.49
C ARG A 84 25.45 16.74 23.82
N GLN A 85 24.12 16.66 23.90
CA GLN A 85 23.35 15.59 23.27
C GLN A 85 23.37 15.68 21.74
N ALA A 86 23.28 16.88 21.18
CA ALA A 86 23.38 17.09 19.74
C ALA A 86 24.73 16.64 19.19
N LEU A 87 25.84 16.98 19.87
CA LEU A 87 27.17 16.51 19.47
C LEU A 87 27.37 15.00 19.66
N ALA A 88 26.72 14.40 20.66
CA ALA A 88 26.81 12.95 20.92
C ALA A 88 25.96 12.11 19.96
N ASN A 89 24.86 12.69 19.46
CA ASN A 89 23.88 12.05 18.59
C ASN A 89 23.61 12.95 17.37
N GLY A 90 24.67 13.28 16.62
CA GLY A 90 24.65 14.24 15.50
C GLY A 90 23.75 13.87 14.31
N GLY A 91 23.15 12.68 14.34
CA GLY A 91 22.45 12.09 13.21
C GLY A 91 23.40 11.18 12.45
N ASP A 92 23.13 9.88 12.48
CA ASP A 92 23.87 8.87 11.69
C ASP A 92 23.03 8.52 10.45
N ASP A 93 22.41 9.52 9.82
CA ASP A 93 21.56 9.33 8.65
C ASP A 93 22.33 9.41 7.33
N ASP A 94 23.67 9.51 7.40
CA ASP A 94 24.60 9.60 6.27
C ASP A 94 24.18 10.71 5.28
N ASP A 95 23.43 11.73 5.76
CA ASP A 95 22.94 12.81 4.93
C ASP A 95 24.03 13.89 4.80
N PRO A 96 24.70 14.00 3.63
CA PRO A 96 25.75 14.99 3.43
C PRO A 96 25.22 16.43 3.43
N GLU A 97 23.90 16.64 3.41
CA GLU A 97 23.28 17.96 3.49
C GLU A 97 23.00 18.41 4.93
N THR A 98 23.10 17.50 5.91
CA THR A 98 22.94 17.82 7.35
C THR A 98 24.33 18.01 7.99
N PRO A 99 24.73 19.23 8.38
CA PRO A 99 26.02 19.47 9.01
C PRO A 99 26.05 18.86 10.43
N GLU A 100 26.97 17.93 10.66
CA GLU A 100 27.28 17.33 11.96
C GLU A 100 28.25 18.17 12.80
#